data_AF-A0A7S1DY56-F1
#
_entry.id   AF-A0A7S1DY56-F1
#
_cell.length_a   1.000
_cell.length_b   1.000
_cell.length_c   1.000
_cell.angle_alpha   90.00
_cell.angle_beta   90.00
_cell.angle_gamma   90.00
#
_symmetry.space_group_name_H-M   'P 1'
#
loop_
_entity.id
_entity.type
_entity.pdbx_description
1 polymer ?
#
loop_
_entity_poly.entity_id
_entity_poly.type
_entity_poly.pdbx_seq_one_letter_code
_entity_poly.pdbx_strand_id
1 'polypeptide(L)'
;RHRARGDWSAAMEGSCALVAYVTDGSYVLGNLGDCRALLVKRKPDGTGLTHEQLTKAHNASDPAERQRIQLEHPNEKEPVSFLHEAGTWYVRGTLQVTRALGDLFLKRMEFYNALPGTVRPVVGPETFSPPYVSHTPDVVRRDIDSDDMYLVLASDGLWDELSNQEVTEILRRLTTPSAFTTIKRFVSGGGADSSPVQVEQQKFAGPNHIVARASLRNGLTYDGSVERNAGQRLLWGALLQNPVSRRYGVQYLTQIPPGRQRRGAHDDISVVVVLLNKDAEVGADSAGPQRG
;
A
#
# COMPACT_ATOMS: atom_id res chain seq x y z
N ARG A 1 40.74 -12.84 7.20
CA ARG A 1 39.91 -12.18 6.16
C ARG A 1 38.72 -13.11 5.85
N HIS A 2 37.63 -13.01 6.59
CA HIS A 2 36.42 -13.78 6.32
C HIS A 2 35.78 -13.24 5.02
N ARG A 3 35.86 -14.01 3.93
CA ARG A 3 34.99 -13.80 2.78
C ARG A 3 33.60 -14.25 3.21
N ALA A 4 32.73 -13.30 3.55
CA ALA A 4 31.31 -13.59 3.74
C ALA A 4 30.77 -14.15 2.41
N ARG A 5 30.49 -15.46 2.40
CA ARG A 5 29.81 -16.19 1.32
C ARG A 5 28.29 -15.98 1.48
N GLY A 6 27.83 -14.76 1.27
CA GLY A 6 26.40 -14.45 1.20
C GLY A 6 26.01 -14.09 -0.23
N ASP A 7 24.83 -14.51 -0.66
CA ASP A 7 24.17 -13.89 -1.81
C ASP A 7 23.80 -12.46 -1.41
N TRP A 8 24.46 -11.47 -2.01
CA TRP A 8 24.25 -10.05 -1.72
C TRP A 8 23.06 -9.48 -2.52
N SER A 9 22.31 -10.32 -3.24
CA SER A 9 21.12 -9.95 -4.00
C SER A 9 20.14 -9.10 -3.19
N ALA A 10 19.82 -9.52 -1.96
CA ALA A 10 18.91 -8.80 -1.06
C ALA A 10 19.40 -7.39 -0.67
N ALA A 11 20.71 -7.12 -0.74
CA ALA A 11 21.28 -5.80 -0.49
C ALA A 11 21.15 -4.88 -1.73
N MET A 12 21.03 -5.47 -2.91
CA MET A 12 20.88 -4.78 -4.18
C MET A 12 19.42 -4.53 -4.54
N GLU A 13 18.51 -5.36 -4.04
CA GLU A 13 17.07 -5.16 -4.13
C GLU A 13 16.60 -4.08 -3.17
N GLY A 14 15.53 -3.39 -3.55
CA GLY A 14 14.91 -2.29 -2.80
C GLY A 14 13.52 -2.65 -2.31
N SER A 15 13.11 -2.09 -1.16
CA SER A 15 11.73 -2.23 -0.69
C SER A 15 11.26 -1.04 0.13
N CYS A 16 10.05 -0.56 -0.16
CA CYS A 16 9.32 0.35 0.68
C CYS A 16 8.79 -0.38 1.93
N ALA A 17 8.69 0.33 3.05
CA ALA A 17 8.13 -0.19 4.29
C ALA A 17 7.19 0.84 4.92
N LEU A 18 5.93 0.45 5.13
CA LEU A 18 4.97 1.17 5.95
C LEU A 18 4.51 0.26 7.07
N VAL A 19 4.79 0.65 8.31
CA VAL A 19 4.53 -0.15 9.50
C VAL A 19 3.63 0.63 10.45
N ALA A 20 2.64 -0.05 11.02
CA ALA A 20 1.84 0.45 12.13
C ALA A 20 2.05 -0.43 13.37
N TYR A 21 2.36 0.21 14.49
CA TYR A 21 2.29 -0.39 15.83
C TYR A 21 1.09 0.22 16.55
N VAL A 22 0.08 -0.58 16.83
CA VAL A 22 -1.22 -0.12 17.34
C VAL A 22 -1.44 -0.68 18.74
N THR A 23 -1.90 0.17 19.66
CA THR A 23 -2.34 -0.18 21.01
C THR A 23 -3.79 0.29 21.22
N ASP A 24 -4.37 0.00 22.40
CA ASP A 24 -5.75 0.39 22.71
C ASP A 24 -5.99 1.92 22.69
N GLY A 25 -4.96 2.73 22.96
CA GLY A 25 -5.10 4.18 23.08
C GLY A 25 -4.28 5.00 22.09
N SER A 26 -3.41 4.38 21.29
CA SER A 26 -2.51 5.10 20.39
C SER A 26 -1.98 4.21 19.27
N TYR A 27 -1.46 4.83 18.22
CA TYR A 27 -0.68 4.13 17.21
C TYR A 27 0.59 4.90 16.84
N VAL A 28 1.60 4.16 16.39
CA VAL A 28 2.84 4.68 15.81
C VAL A 28 2.96 4.18 14.39
N LEU A 29 3.22 5.09 13.46
CA LEU A 29 3.50 4.82 12.06
C LEU A 29 4.97 5.05 11.78
N GLY A 30 5.59 4.12 11.05
CA GLY A 30 6.89 4.31 10.42
C GLY A 30 6.75 4.18 8.91
N ASN A 31 7.04 5.25 8.17
CA ASN A 31 7.01 5.26 6.71
C ASN A 31 8.42 5.37 6.12
N LEU A 32 8.77 4.45 5.23
CA LEU A 32 10.00 4.45 4.46
C LEU A 32 9.67 4.07 3.01
N GLY A 33 9.27 5.06 2.23
CA GLY A 33 8.92 4.90 0.83
C GLY A 33 7.70 5.72 0.47
N ASP A 34 7.07 5.37 -0.62
CA ASP A 34 5.88 6.01 -1.18
C ASP A 34 4.58 5.25 -0.91
N CYS A 35 4.63 4.22 -0.07
CA CYS A 35 3.44 3.73 0.61
C CYS A 35 2.75 4.84 1.42
N ARG A 36 1.44 4.73 1.59
CA ARG A 36 0.65 5.75 2.28
C ARG A 36 -0.26 5.16 3.35
N ALA A 37 -0.32 5.87 4.48
CA ALA A 37 -1.29 5.65 5.54
C ALA A 37 -2.38 6.73 5.51
N LEU A 38 -3.64 6.29 5.58
CA LEU A 38 -4.82 7.13 5.62
C LEU A 38 -5.64 6.81 6.87
N LEU A 39 -5.92 7.82 7.68
CA LEU A 39 -6.89 7.75 8.76
C LEU A 39 -8.26 8.12 8.19
N VAL A 40 -9.26 7.29 8.46
CA VAL A 40 -10.66 7.59 8.17
C VAL A 40 -11.38 7.77 9.49
N LYS A 41 -12.05 8.91 9.64
CA LYS A 41 -12.73 9.32 10.87
C LYS A 41 -14.19 9.65 10.61
N ARG A 42 -15.03 9.60 11.64
CA ARG A 42 -16.35 10.23 11.60
C ARG A 42 -16.21 11.74 11.48
N LYS A 43 -17.13 12.35 10.73
CA LYS A 43 -17.26 13.81 10.74
C LYS A 43 -17.88 14.25 12.07
N PRO A 44 -17.44 15.38 12.64
CA PRO A 44 -18.03 15.92 13.88
C PRO A 44 -19.53 16.21 13.79
N ASP A 45 -20.05 16.47 12.60
CA ASP A 45 -21.47 16.73 12.34
C ASP A 45 -22.33 15.45 12.22
N GLY A 46 -21.72 14.26 12.32
CA GLY A 46 -22.38 12.98 12.18
C GLY A 46 -22.85 12.62 10.76
N THR A 47 -22.54 13.45 9.75
CA THR A 47 -23.08 13.29 8.38
C THR A 47 -22.36 12.22 7.55
N GLY A 48 -21.28 11.64 8.06
CA GLY A 48 -20.53 10.59 7.37
C GLY A 48 -19.08 10.47 7.83
N LEU A 49 -18.22 10.06 6.90
CA LEU A 49 -16.79 9.89 7.13
C LEU A 49 -15.98 11.00 6.43
N THR A 50 -14.82 11.30 7.00
CA THR A 50 -13.76 12.15 6.45
C THR A 50 -12.42 11.43 6.58
N HIS A 51 -11.35 11.99 6.01
CA HIS A 51 -10.03 11.39 6.06
C HIS A 51 -8.90 12.38 6.32
N GLU A 52 -7.80 11.87 6.87
CA GLU A 52 -6.52 12.57 7.05
C GLU A 52 -5.40 11.66 6.53
N GLN A 53 -4.58 12.16 5.61
CA GLN A 53 -3.37 11.45 5.19
C GLN A 53 -2.28 11.63 6.25
N LEU A 54 -1.78 10.52 6.79
CA LEU A 54 -0.86 10.55 7.93
C LEU A 54 0.62 10.52 7.52
N THR A 55 0.93 10.08 6.31
CA THR A 55 2.31 9.97 5.81
C THR A 55 2.53 10.81 4.55
N LYS A 56 3.77 11.29 4.36
CA LYS A 56 4.21 11.90 3.12
C LYS A 56 4.90 10.85 2.25
N ALA A 57 4.70 10.90 0.94
CA ALA A 57 5.35 9.97 0.04
C ALA A 57 6.84 10.31 -0.09
N HIS A 58 7.70 9.32 0.11
CA HIS A 58 9.13 9.45 -0.17
C HIS A 58 9.42 9.08 -1.62
N ASN A 59 9.06 9.99 -2.53
CA ASN A 59 9.17 9.81 -3.97
C ASN A 59 9.83 11.03 -4.62
N ALA A 60 10.59 10.83 -5.69
CA ALA A 60 11.30 11.88 -6.41
C ALA A 60 10.33 12.85 -7.09
N SER A 61 9.07 12.48 -7.28
CA SER A 61 8.03 13.39 -7.73
C SER A 61 7.50 14.32 -6.63
N ASP A 62 7.82 14.06 -5.36
CA ASP A 62 7.56 15.01 -4.26
C ASP A 62 8.60 16.15 -4.26
N PRO A 63 8.16 17.43 -4.34
CA PRO A 63 9.09 18.56 -4.37
C PRO A 63 10.00 18.70 -3.15
N ALA A 64 9.51 18.32 -1.95
CA ALA A 64 10.30 18.45 -0.73
C ALA A 64 11.41 17.39 -0.68
N GLU A 65 11.14 16.15 -1.13
CA GLU A 65 12.19 15.14 -1.26
C GLU A 65 13.20 15.49 -2.36
N ARG A 66 12.77 16.06 -3.50
CA ARG A 66 13.72 16.57 -4.51
C ARG A 66 14.64 17.63 -3.92
N GLN A 67 14.06 18.60 -3.23
CA GLN A 67 14.83 19.68 -2.62
C GLN A 67 15.81 19.12 -1.58
N ARG A 68 15.38 18.17 -0.75
CA ARG A 68 16.24 17.50 0.23
C ARG A 68 17.45 16.86 -0.45
N ILE A 69 17.24 16.04 -1.47
CA ILE A 69 18.33 15.36 -2.18
C ILE A 69 19.25 16.39 -2.85
N GLN A 70 18.71 17.44 -3.48
CA GLN A 70 19.53 18.47 -4.11
C GLN A 70 20.44 19.19 -3.11
N LEU A 71 19.95 19.45 -1.88
CA LEU A 71 20.73 20.06 -0.80
C LEU A 71 21.78 19.12 -0.20
N GLU A 72 21.52 17.82 -0.17
CA GLU A 72 22.48 16.79 0.29
C GLU A 72 23.63 16.58 -0.71
N HIS A 73 23.43 16.94 -1.99
CA HIS A 73 24.41 16.78 -3.07
C HIS A 73 24.71 18.10 -3.82
N PRO A 74 25.21 19.15 -3.13
CA PRO A 74 25.35 20.50 -3.71
C PRO A 74 26.36 20.60 -4.84
N ASN A 75 27.30 19.65 -4.94
CA ASN A 75 28.32 19.61 -5.98
C ASN A 75 27.89 18.79 -7.20
N GLU A 76 26.70 18.19 -7.17
CA GLU A 76 26.18 17.37 -8.26
C GLU A 76 25.13 18.14 -9.06
N LYS A 77 25.27 18.13 -10.38
CA LYS A 77 24.32 18.83 -11.26
C LYS A 77 22.92 18.20 -11.21
N GLU A 78 22.86 16.87 -11.19
CA GLU A 78 21.61 16.11 -11.36
C GLU A 78 21.57 14.87 -10.44
N PRO A 79 21.44 15.06 -9.11
CA PRO A 79 21.18 13.95 -8.20
C PRO A 79 19.73 13.41 -8.35
N VAL A 80 18.81 14.24 -8.83
CA VAL A 80 17.45 13.87 -9.26
C VAL A 80 17.18 14.47 -10.65
N SER A 81 16.63 13.68 -11.56
CA SER A 81 16.37 14.09 -12.95
C SER A 81 14.97 13.70 -13.39
N PHE A 82 14.35 14.52 -14.24
CA PHE A 82 13.09 14.17 -14.90
C PHE A 82 13.38 13.30 -16.13
N LEU A 83 12.84 12.09 -16.17
CA LEU A 83 12.97 11.21 -17.34
C LEU A 83 11.76 11.40 -18.26
N HIS A 84 11.96 12.08 -19.38
CA HIS A 84 10.89 12.40 -20.33
C HIS A 84 10.16 11.16 -20.87
N GLU A 85 10.89 10.07 -21.11
CA GLU A 85 10.29 8.81 -21.59
C GLU A 85 9.34 8.18 -20.56
N ALA A 86 9.61 8.38 -19.27
CA ALA A 86 8.78 7.89 -18.16
C ALA A 86 7.77 8.94 -17.66
N GLY A 87 7.91 10.20 -18.07
CA GLY A 87 7.05 11.31 -17.66
C GLY A 87 7.11 11.67 -16.17
N THR A 88 8.20 11.32 -15.47
CA THR A 88 8.30 11.46 -14.01
C THR A 88 9.75 11.58 -13.53
N TRP A 89 9.94 11.88 -12.25
CA TRP A 89 11.25 12.14 -11.63
C TRP A 89 11.91 10.87 -11.08
N TYR A 90 13.23 10.82 -11.18
CA TYR A 90 14.04 9.70 -10.70
C TYR A 90 15.32 10.18 -10.02
N VAL A 91 15.68 9.55 -8.90
CA VAL A 91 16.98 9.65 -8.26
C VAL A 91 18.03 8.98 -9.14
N ARG A 92 19.02 9.76 -9.58
CA ARG A 92 20.10 9.30 -10.47
C ARG A 92 19.60 8.50 -11.69
N GLY A 93 18.44 8.90 -12.24
CA GLY A 93 17.80 8.23 -13.37
C GLY A 93 17.41 6.77 -13.13
N THR A 94 17.35 6.31 -11.88
CA THR A 94 17.18 4.88 -11.55
C THR A 94 15.95 4.57 -10.73
N LEU A 95 15.74 5.22 -9.58
CA LEU A 95 14.62 4.94 -8.67
C LEU A 95 13.71 6.16 -8.50
N GLN A 96 12.39 5.95 -8.44
CA GLN A 96 11.46 7.01 -8.02
C GLN A 96 11.43 7.14 -6.50
N VAL A 97 11.51 6.03 -5.76
CA VAL A 97 11.54 6.06 -4.30
C VAL A 97 12.82 6.73 -3.81
N THR A 98 12.69 7.67 -2.88
CA THR A 98 13.82 8.44 -2.31
C THR A 98 14.30 7.90 -0.97
N ARG A 99 13.50 7.02 -0.34
CA ARG A 99 13.86 6.33 0.89
C ARG A 99 13.35 4.89 0.89
N ALA A 100 14.23 3.92 1.09
CA ALA A 100 13.90 2.51 1.00
C ALA A 100 14.82 1.65 1.88
N LEU A 101 14.43 0.42 2.16
CA LEU A 101 15.38 -0.62 2.58
C LEU A 101 16.15 -1.13 1.35
N GLY A 102 17.38 -1.60 1.54
CA GLY A 102 18.18 -2.15 0.43
C GLY A 102 18.73 -1.06 -0.49
N ASP A 103 18.66 -1.24 -1.82
CA ASP A 103 19.17 -0.31 -2.84
C ASP A 103 20.59 0.19 -2.56
N LEU A 104 21.48 -0.68 -2.05
CA LEU A 104 22.77 -0.25 -1.53
C LEU A 104 23.68 0.38 -2.60
N PHE A 105 23.42 0.11 -3.88
CA PHE A 105 24.13 0.72 -4.99
C PHE A 105 23.92 2.23 -5.14
N LEU A 106 22.88 2.80 -4.51
CA LEU A 106 22.68 4.25 -4.38
C LEU A 106 23.07 4.78 -2.99
N LYS A 107 23.52 3.92 -2.08
CA LYS A 107 23.85 4.27 -0.70
C LYS A 107 25.32 4.16 -0.38
N ARG A 108 26.04 3.30 -1.09
CA ARG A 108 27.45 2.97 -0.83
C ARG A 108 28.21 2.74 -2.12
N MET A 109 29.41 3.31 -2.18
CA MET A 109 30.28 3.25 -3.36
C MET A 109 30.70 1.81 -3.70
N GLU A 110 30.92 0.96 -2.70
CA GLU A 110 31.35 -0.43 -2.93
C GLU A 110 30.30 -1.24 -3.71
N PHE A 111 29.01 -1.00 -3.47
CA PHE A 111 27.91 -1.69 -4.15
C PHE A 111 27.68 -1.12 -5.55
N TYR A 112 27.80 0.20 -5.72
CA TYR A 112 27.80 0.83 -7.05
C TYR A 112 28.92 0.25 -7.93
N ASN A 113 30.13 0.13 -7.37
CA ASN A 113 31.29 -0.41 -8.06
C ASN A 113 31.22 -1.93 -8.31
N ALA A 114 30.32 -2.64 -7.65
CA ALA A 114 30.07 -4.06 -7.89
C ALA A 114 29.09 -4.30 -9.05
N LEU A 115 28.32 -3.28 -9.47
CA LEU A 115 27.39 -3.42 -10.59
C LEU A 115 28.14 -3.66 -11.93
N PRO A 116 27.66 -4.58 -12.78
CA PRO A 116 28.12 -4.67 -14.17
C PRO A 116 27.92 -3.33 -14.89
N GLY A 117 28.87 -2.93 -15.74
CA GLY A 117 28.79 -1.65 -16.48
C GLY A 117 27.53 -1.50 -17.33
N THR A 118 26.90 -2.61 -17.74
CA THR A 118 25.64 -2.64 -18.50
C THR A 118 24.40 -2.23 -17.70
N VAL A 119 24.46 -2.27 -16.37
CA VAL A 119 23.33 -1.94 -15.47
C VAL A 119 23.68 -0.83 -14.49
N ARG A 120 24.89 -0.28 -14.56
CA ARG A 120 25.24 0.89 -13.76
C ARG A 120 24.34 2.05 -14.18
N PRO A 121 23.74 2.77 -13.22
CA PRO A 121 23.08 4.03 -13.49
C PRO A 121 23.98 4.90 -14.37
N VAL A 122 23.43 5.36 -15.50
CA VAL A 122 24.13 6.30 -16.38
C VAL A 122 24.25 7.59 -15.60
N VAL A 123 25.39 7.81 -14.99
CA VAL A 123 25.67 9.09 -14.39
C VAL A 123 27.05 9.57 -14.75
N GLY A 124 27.09 10.86 -15.10
CA GLY A 124 28.31 11.51 -15.54
C GLY A 124 29.44 11.29 -14.51
N PRO A 125 30.69 11.19 -14.99
CA PRO A 125 31.83 10.78 -14.18
C PRO A 125 32.20 11.71 -13.02
N GLU A 126 31.60 12.90 -12.92
CA GLU A 126 32.27 13.99 -12.21
C GLU A 126 31.99 14.05 -10.70
N THR A 127 30.92 13.44 -10.19
CA THR A 127 30.66 13.39 -8.75
C THR A 127 29.63 12.30 -8.40
N PHE A 128 30.06 11.28 -7.64
CA PHE A 128 29.17 10.32 -6.99
C PHE A 128 29.35 10.44 -5.47
N SER A 129 28.38 11.06 -4.78
CA SER A 129 28.43 11.35 -3.33
C SER A 129 27.30 10.65 -2.56
N PRO A 130 27.25 9.31 -2.57
CA PRO A 130 26.19 8.57 -1.88
C PRO A 130 26.22 8.87 -0.36
N PRO A 131 25.08 8.76 0.34
CA PRO A 131 23.84 8.12 -0.10
C PRO A 131 22.85 9.06 -0.80
N TYR A 132 22.24 8.61 -1.91
CA TYR A 132 21.13 9.31 -2.59
C TYR A 132 19.75 8.86 -2.13
N VAL A 133 19.65 7.62 -1.64
CA VAL A 133 18.43 7.03 -1.09
C VAL A 133 18.62 6.88 0.40
N SER A 134 17.72 7.44 1.19
CA SER A 134 17.80 7.32 2.66
C SER A 134 17.25 5.98 3.13
N HIS A 135 17.73 5.51 4.29
CA HIS A 135 17.13 4.39 5.03
C HIS A 135 16.41 4.86 6.29
N THR A 136 16.23 6.18 6.45
CA THR A 136 15.63 6.79 7.64
C THR A 136 14.13 6.99 7.45
N PRO A 137 13.29 6.31 8.23
CA PRO A 137 11.83 6.45 8.12
C PRO A 137 11.36 7.77 8.74
N ASP A 138 10.23 8.26 8.25
CA ASP A 138 9.43 9.25 8.97
C ASP A 138 8.56 8.52 9.99
N VAL A 139 8.53 9.03 11.23
CA VAL A 139 7.79 8.41 12.34
C VAL A 139 6.73 9.38 12.86
N VAL A 140 5.49 8.91 12.99
CA VAL A 140 4.37 9.67 13.54
C VAL A 140 3.71 8.86 14.64
N ARG A 141 3.45 9.49 15.79
CA ARG A 141 2.63 8.95 16.87
C ARG A 141 1.35 9.77 17.00
N ARG A 142 0.21 9.11 17.18
CA ARG A 142 -1.07 9.73 17.49
C ARG A 142 -1.81 8.91 18.54
N ASP A 143 -2.57 9.59 19.39
CA ASP A 143 -3.55 8.94 20.25
C ASP A 143 -4.82 8.64 19.44
N ILE A 144 -5.50 7.55 19.78
CA ILE A 144 -6.73 7.12 19.10
C ILE A 144 -7.89 7.92 19.68
N ASP A 145 -8.61 8.62 18.80
CA ASP A 145 -9.83 9.33 19.16
C ASP A 145 -11.06 8.42 19.02
N SER A 146 -12.12 8.73 19.76
CA SER A 146 -13.44 8.13 19.59
C SER A 146 -13.96 8.19 18.15
N ASP A 147 -13.62 9.22 17.38
CA ASP A 147 -14.03 9.39 15.98
C ASP A 147 -13.16 8.62 14.97
N ASP A 148 -12.03 8.06 15.39
CA ASP A 148 -11.15 7.28 14.52
C ASP A 148 -11.80 5.93 14.18
N MET A 149 -12.09 5.71 12.90
CA MET A 149 -12.78 4.50 12.42
C MET A 149 -11.81 3.48 11.86
N TYR A 150 -11.05 3.89 10.85
CA TYR A 150 -10.15 3.00 10.11
C TYR A 150 -8.78 3.62 9.96
N LEU A 151 -7.75 2.80 10.10
CA LEU A 151 -6.39 3.10 9.67
C LEU A 151 -6.08 2.20 8.46
N VAL A 152 -5.93 2.83 7.29
CA VAL A 152 -5.64 2.15 6.02
C VAL A 152 -4.16 2.31 5.69
N LEU A 153 -3.46 1.20 5.51
CA LEU A 153 -2.08 1.16 5.02
C LEU A 153 -2.10 0.50 3.65
N ALA A 154 -1.52 1.13 2.64
CA ALA A 154 -1.41 0.49 1.33
C ALA A 154 -0.18 0.94 0.55
N SER A 155 0.23 0.09 -0.41
CA SER A 155 1.21 0.43 -1.44
C SER A 155 0.66 1.47 -2.41
N ASP A 156 1.56 2.16 -3.10
CA ASP A 156 1.29 3.05 -4.23
C ASP A 156 0.35 2.43 -5.28
N GLY A 157 0.46 1.13 -5.56
CA GLY A 157 -0.48 0.44 -6.45
C GLY A 157 -1.98 0.59 -6.09
N LEU A 158 -2.34 0.86 -4.82
CA LEU A 158 -3.71 1.25 -4.47
C LEU A 158 -3.96 2.74 -4.76
N TRP A 159 -3.02 3.59 -4.38
CA TRP A 159 -3.16 5.06 -4.37
C TRP A 159 -3.03 5.68 -5.77
N ASP A 160 -2.46 4.94 -6.71
CA ASP A 160 -2.42 5.30 -8.13
C ASP A 160 -3.81 5.14 -8.78
N GLU A 161 -4.64 4.24 -8.25
CA GLU A 161 -5.96 3.92 -8.79
C GLU A 161 -7.12 4.56 -8.01
N LEU A 162 -6.92 4.81 -6.71
CA LEU A 162 -7.94 5.38 -5.83
C LEU A 162 -7.44 6.62 -5.10
N SER A 163 -8.26 7.68 -5.16
CA SER A 163 -8.10 8.84 -4.29
C SER A 163 -8.47 8.52 -2.84
N ASN A 164 -7.93 9.32 -1.91
CA ASN A 164 -8.28 9.23 -0.48
C ASN A 164 -9.81 9.34 -0.25
N GLN A 165 -10.49 10.16 -1.07
CA GLN A 165 -11.94 10.32 -1.00
C GLN A 165 -12.68 9.06 -1.46
N GLU A 166 -12.24 8.40 -2.53
CA GLU A 166 -12.85 7.15 -3.00
C GLU A 166 -12.67 6.02 -1.99
N VAL A 167 -11.48 5.88 -1.40
CA VAL A 167 -11.23 4.94 -0.29
C VAL A 167 -12.20 5.21 0.87
N THR A 168 -12.36 6.47 1.26
CA THR A 168 -13.29 6.89 2.32
C THR A 168 -14.73 6.51 2.00
N GLU A 169 -15.18 6.73 0.76
CA GLU A 169 -16.54 6.41 0.31
C GLU A 169 -16.79 4.90 0.26
N ILE A 170 -15.82 4.11 -0.21
CA ILE A 170 -15.89 2.64 -0.20
C ILE A 170 -16.06 2.13 1.24
N LEU A 171 -15.26 2.64 2.18
CA LEU A 171 -15.35 2.27 3.59
C LEU A 171 -16.65 2.76 4.25
N ARG A 172 -17.16 3.95 3.89
CA ARG A 172 -18.45 4.47 4.39
C ARG A 172 -19.60 3.53 4.06
N ARG A 173 -19.60 2.95 2.85
CA ARG A 173 -20.63 2.01 2.42
C ARG A 173 -20.61 0.70 3.23
N LEU A 174 -19.46 0.31 3.78
CA LEU A 174 -19.36 -0.84 4.69
C LEU A 174 -20.03 -0.57 6.04
N THR A 175 -19.92 0.66 6.54
CA THR A 175 -20.50 1.06 7.85
C THR A 175 -22.00 1.34 7.81
N THR A 176 -22.62 1.39 6.63
CA THR A 176 -24.06 1.68 6.53
C THR A 176 -24.88 0.39 6.75
N PRO A 177 -25.81 0.34 7.74
CA PRO A 177 -26.60 -0.87 8.03
C PRO A 177 -27.40 -1.44 6.83
N SER A 178 -27.74 -0.59 5.85
CA SER A 178 -28.45 -1.02 4.63
C SER A 178 -27.58 -1.85 3.67
N ALA A 179 -26.25 -1.73 3.72
CA ALA A 179 -25.34 -2.51 2.88
C ALA A 179 -25.22 -3.98 3.35
N PHE A 180 -25.44 -4.24 4.65
CA PHE A 180 -25.50 -5.61 5.18
C PHE A 180 -26.85 -6.31 4.89
N THR A 181 -27.94 -5.54 4.73
CA THR A 181 -29.29 -6.10 4.56
C THR A 181 -29.57 -6.62 3.13
N THR A 182 -28.73 -6.33 2.13
CA THR A 182 -28.99 -6.75 0.73
C THR A 182 -28.48 -8.14 0.36
N ILE A 183 -27.78 -8.87 1.25
CA ILE A 183 -27.28 -10.23 0.97
C ILE A 183 -27.91 -11.26 1.91
N LYS A 184 -29.24 -11.42 1.84
CA LYS A 184 -29.97 -12.53 2.51
C LYS A 184 -30.84 -13.38 1.57
N ARG A 185 -30.68 -13.28 0.24
CA ARG A 185 -31.47 -14.08 -0.71
C ARG A 185 -30.64 -14.62 -1.86
N PHE A 186 -30.19 -15.88 -1.70
CA PHE A 186 -30.30 -17.02 -2.65
C PHE A 186 -29.19 -18.05 -2.36
N VAL A 187 -29.44 -18.94 -1.41
CA VAL A 187 -28.86 -20.29 -1.44
C VAL A 187 -29.96 -21.28 -1.08
N SER A 188 -30.75 -21.64 -2.08
CA SER A 188 -31.56 -22.85 -2.08
C SER A 188 -31.40 -23.47 -3.46
N GLY A 189 -30.50 -24.43 -3.59
CA GLY A 189 -30.44 -25.29 -4.78
C GLY A 189 -29.04 -25.72 -5.19
N GLY A 190 -28.60 -26.84 -4.64
CA GLY A 190 -28.03 -27.94 -5.43
C GLY A 190 -26.55 -27.94 -5.78
N GLY A 191 -25.94 -29.11 -5.61
CA GLY A 191 -24.76 -29.53 -6.37
C GLY A 191 -23.52 -29.76 -5.52
N ALA A 192 -23.17 -31.04 -5.37
CA ALA A 192 -22.09 -31.55 -4.56
C ALA A 192 -20.68 -31.33 -5.16
N ASP A 193 -19.69 -31.61 -4.33
CA ASP A 193 -18.31 -31.99 -4.63
C ASP A 193 -17.25 -30.88 -4.83
N SER A 194 -16.48 -30.62 -3.77
CA SER A 194 -15.01 -30.76 -3.75
C SER A 194 -14.42 -30.23 -2.43
N SER A 195 -13.42 -30.95 -1.94
CA SER A 195 -12.79 -30.86 -0.60
C SER A 195 -12.37 -29.45 -0.14
N PRO A 196 -12.41 -29.15 1.17
CA PRO A 196 -12.09 -27.83 1.70
C PRO A 196 -10.58 -27.53 1.58
N VAL A 197 -10.23 -26.48 0.84
CA VAL A 197 -8.90 -25.86 0.90
C VAL A 197 -8.75 -25.19 2.26
N GLN A 198 -7.71 -25.57 3.00
CA GLN A 198 -7.41 -24.99 4.31
C GLN A 198 -6.97 -23.53 4.15
N VAL A 199 -7.82 -22.60 4.58
CA VAL A 199 -7.47 -21.20 4.78
C VAL A 199 -6.74 -21.09 6.12
N GLU A 200 -5.43 -20.83 6.07
CA GLU A 200 -4.65 -20.56 7.27
C GLU A 200 -5.04 -19.18 7.83
N GLN A 201 -6.06 -19.16 8.69
CA GLN A 201 -6.33 -18.02 9.57
C GLN A 201 -5.17 -17.90 10.56
N GLN A 202 -4.20 -17.03 10.25
CA GLN A 202 -3.18 -16.68 11.23
C GLN A 202 -3.83 -15.84 12.34
N LYS A 203 -4.30 -16.52 13.40
CA LYS A 203 -4.76 -15.91 14.64
C LYS A 203 -3.57 -15.23 15.32
N PHE A 204 -3.47 -13.91 15.19
CA PHE A 204 -2.71 -13.11 16.15
C PHE A 204 -3.59 -12.90 17.38
N ALA A 205 -3.26 -13.60 18.46
CA ALA A 205 -3.98 -13.52 19.73
C ALA A 205 -3.61 -12.22 20.47
N GLY A 206 -4.57 -11.29 20.54
CA GLY A 206 -4.59 -10.11 21.42
C GLY A 206 -6.04 -9.60 21.56
N PRO A 207 -6.44 -8.95 22.67
CA PRO A 207 -7.87 -8.69 22.96
C PRO A 207 -8.56 -7.63 22.10
N ASN A 208 -7.84 -6.89 21.26
CA ASN A 208 -8.38 -5.82 20.41
C ASN A 208 -7.65 -5.81 19.06
N HIS A 209 -8.27 -5.24 18.01
CA HIS A 209 -7.81 -5.04 16.62
C HIS A 209 -8.09 -6.19 15.62
N ILE A 210 -9.20 -6.10 14.88
CA ILE A 210 -9.44 -6.97 13.71
C ILE A 210 -8.67 -6.40 12.50
N VAL A 211 -7.84 -7.24 11.86
CA VAL A 211 -6.99 -6.92 10.69
C VAL A 211 -7.57 -7.57 9.44
N ALA A 212 -7.86 -6.79 8.38
CA ALA A 212 -8.25 -7.34 7.08
C ALA A 212 -7.19 -7.01 6.01
N ARG A 213 -6.67 -8.04 5.34
CA ARG A 213 -5.54 -7.99 4.40
C ARG A 213 -6.00 -8.45 3.01
N ALA A 214 -5.56 -7.78 1.95
CA ALA A 214 -5.61 -8.35 0.60
C ALA A 214 -4.36 -7.92 -0.18
N SER A 215 -3.67 -8.90 -0.77
CA SER A 215 -2.45 -8.70 -1.56
C SER A 215 -2.59 -9.46 -2.86
N LEU A 216 -2.33 -8.76 -3.96
CA LEU A 216 -2.20 -9.36 -5.29
C LEU A 216 -0.71 -9.49 -5.59
N ARG A 217 -0.17 -10.72 -5.61
CA ARG A 217 1.21 -10.99 -6.06
C ARG A 217 1.20 -12.15 -7.05
N ASN A 218 1.73 -11.91 -8.26
CA ASN A 218 2.09 -12.95 -9.23
C ASN A 218 1.06 -14.06 -9.52
N GLY A 219 -0.18 -13.70 -9.88
CA GLY A 219 -1.15 -14.66 -10.43
C GLY A 219 -2.50 -14.57 -9.72
N LEU A 220 -3.51 -14.12 -10.46
CA LEU A 220 -4.86 -13.94 -9.97
C LEU A 220 -5.56 -15.30 -9.88
N THR A 221 -5.96 -15.69 -8.67
CA THR A 221 -7.08 -16.61 -8.48
C THR A 221 -8.26 -15.79 -7.98
N TYR A 222 -9.21 -15.55 -8.88
CA TYR A 222 -10.52 -14.98 -8.56
C TYR A 222 -11.53 -16.12 -8.57
N ASP A 223 -12.06 -16.48 -7.40
CA ASP A 223 -13.00 -17.60 -7.25
C ASP A 223 -14.48 -17.18 -7.41
N GLY A 224 -14.74 -15.90 -7.75
CA GLY A 224 -16.09 -15.39 -7.92
C GLY A 224 -16.89 -15.25 -6.62
N SER A 225 -16.27 -15.44 -5.44
CA SER A 225 -16.99 -15.32 -4.18
C SER A 225 -17.03 -13.86 -3.66
N VAL A 226 -18.22 -13.47 -3.22
CA VAL A 226 -18.62 -12.17 -2.64
C VAL A 226 -17.51 -11.50 -1.82
N GLU A 227 -17.24 -10.22 -2.05
CA GLU A 227 -16.31 -9.39 -1.26
C GLU A 227 -16.64 -9.48 0.24
N ARG A 228 -15.77 -10.10 1.06
CA ARG A 228 -16.08 -10.41 2.47
C ARG A 228 -15.49 -9.41 3.46
N ASN A 229 -14.50 -8.61 3.08
CA ASN A 229 -13.85 -7.65 3.98
C ASN A 229 -13.44 -6.32 3.32
N ALA A 230 -13.13 -5.32 4.15
CA ALA A 230 -12.77 -3.97 3.70
C ALA A 230 -11.59 -3.93 2.72
N GLY A 231 -10.54 -4.73 2.97
CA GLY A 231 -9.36 -4.80 2.10
C GLY A 231 -9.71 -5.32 0.69
N GLN A 232 -10.54 -6.35 0.59
CA GLN A 232 -11.00 -6.88 -0.71
C GLN A 232 -11.82 -5.85 -1.49
N ARG A 233 -12.68 -5.06 -0.82
CA ARG A 233 -13.45 -3.99 -1.48
C ARG A 233 -12.57 -2.88 -2.01
N LEU A 234 -11.53 -2.50 -1.27
CA LEU A 234 -10.56 -1.50 -1.73
C LEU A 234 -9.75 -2.01 -2.93
N LEU A 235 -9.30 -3.27 -2.88
CA LEU A 235 -8.63 -3.89 -4.01
C LEU A 235 -9.53 -3.95 -5.24
N TRP A 236 -10.80 -4.34 -5.08
CA TRP A 236 -11.75 -4.37 -6.19
C TRP A 236 -12.06 -2.98 -6.73
N GLY A 237 -12.23 -1.99 -5.85
CA GLY A 237 -12.38 -0.59 -6.24
C GLY A 237 -11.22 -0.10 -7.11
N ALA A 238 -9.99 -0.40 -6.72
CA ALA A 238 -8.80 -0.06 -7.50
C ALA A 238 -8.79 -0.75 -8.87
N LEU A 239 -9.08 -2.06 -8.92
CA LEU A 239 -9.16 -2.80 -10.19
C LEU A 239 -10.27 -2.27 -11.10
N LEU A 240 -11.40 -1.78 -10.56
CA LEU A 240 -12.47 -1.20 -11.36
C LEU A 240 -12.12 0.19 -11.91
N GLN A 241 -11.31 0.97 -11.20
CA GLN A 241 -10.89 2.31 -11.65
C GLN A 241 -9.69 2.28 -12.59
N ASN A 242 -8.90 1.20 -12.56
CA ASN A 242 -7.74 1.02 -13.41
C ASN A 242 -8.07 1.28 -14.90
N PRO A 243 -7.30 2.14 -15.62
CA PRO A 243 -7.60 2.51 -17.00
C PRO A 243 -7.67 1.32 -17.97
N VAL A 244 -6.81 0.32 -17.79
CA VAL A 244 -6.79 -0.88 -18.64
C VAL A 244 -8.02 -1.75 -18.36
N SER A 245 -8.37 -1.92 -17.08
CA SER A 245 -9.59 -2.62 -16.67
C SER A 245 -10.86 -1.93 -17.17
N ARG A 246 -10.95 -0.60 -17.11
CA ARG A 246 -12.10 0.15 -17.66
C ARG A 246 -12.29 -0.08 -19.16
N ARG A 247 -11.20 -0.39 -19.88
CA ARG A 247 -11.23 -0.63 -21.33
C ARG A 247 -11.50 -2.09 -21.70
N TYR A 248 -10.96 -3.04 -20.94
CA TYR A 248 -10.93 -4.46 -21.32
C TYR A 248 -11.57 -5.41 -20.28
N GLY A 249 -12.02 -4.88 -19.15
CA GLY A 249 -12.53 -5.62 -18.00
C GLY A 249 -11.43 -6.07 -17.03
N VAL A 250 -11.81 -6.29 -15.77
CA VAL A 250 -10.89 -6.78 -14.72
C VAL A 250 -10.31 -8.15 -15.10
N GLN A 251 -11.08 -9.00 -15.78
CA GLN A 251 -10.64 -10.31 -16.26
C GLN A 251 -9.47 -10.20 -17.24
N TYR A 252 -9.34 -9.10 -17.98
CA TYR A 252 -8.20 -8.90 -18.86
C TYR A 252 -6.91 -8.74 -18.07
N LEU A 253 -6.93 -7.96 -16.98
CA LEU A 253 -5.77 -7.81 -16.10
C LEU A 253 -5.28 -9.17 -15.56
N THR A 254 -6.21 -10.10 -15.32
CA THR A 254 -5.87 -11.44 -14.82
C THR A 254 -5.18 -12.35 -15.81
N GLN A 255 -5.32 -12.06 -17.10
CA GLN A 255 -4.78 -12.85 -18.18
C GLN A 255 -3.38 -12.38 -18.63
N ILE A 256 -2.94 -11.17 -18.24
CA ILE A 256 -1.64 -10.64 -18.64
C ILE A 256 -0.53 -11.44 -17.93
N PRO A 257 0.41 -12.09 -18.64
CA PRO A 257 1.47 -12.87 -18.00
C PRO A 257 2.47 -11.99 -17.22
N PRO A 258 3.20 -12.53 -16.23
CA PRO A 258 4.22 -11.78 -15.51
C PRO A 258 5.26 -11.18 -16.48
N GLY A 259 5.58 -9.90 -16.30
CA GLY A 259 6.55 -9.21 -17.15
C GLY A 259 6.29 -7.72 -17.27
N ARG A 260 7.03 -7.06 -18.18
CA ARG A 260 6.94 -5.62 -18.40
C ARG A 260 5.54 -5.18 -18.82
N GLN A 261 4.83 -5.99 -19.62
CA GLN A 261 3.46 -5.68 -20.04
C GLN A 261 2.49 -5.62 -18.85
N ARG A 262 2.59 -6.56 -17.91
CA ARG A 262 1.76 -6.55 -16.69
C ARG A 262 2.04 -5.31 -15.84
N ARG A 263 3.31 -5.00 -15.58
CA ARG A 263 3.71 -3.80 -14.82
C ARG A 263 3.29 -2.49 -15.50
N GLY A 264 3.15 -2.49 -16.83
CA GLY A 264 2.60 -1.35 -17.56
C GLY A 264 1.06 -1.26 -17.51
N ALA A 265 0.38 -2.32 -17.10
CA ALA A 265 -1.08 -2.38 -17.00
C ALA A 265 -1.59 -2.09 -15.59
N HIS A 266 -0.89 -2.59 -14.57
CA HIS A 266 -1.14 -2.30 -13.16
C HIS A 266 0.11 -2.64 -12.33
N ASP A 267 0.22 -2.03 -11.14
CA ASP A 267 1.23 -2.40 -10.15
C ASP A 267 0.72 -3.46 -9.16
N ASP A 268 1.60 -4.00 -8.32
CA ASP A 268 1.23 -4.88 -7.22
C ASP A 268 0.47 -4.09 -6.14
N ILE A 269 -0.76 -4.52 -5.83
CA ILE A 269 -1.62 -3.86 -4.85
C ILE A 269 -1.57 -4.64 -3.53
N SER A 270 -1.20 -3.96 -2.44
CA SER A 270 -1.30 -4.48 -1.09
C SER A 270 -2.00 -3.48 -0.18
N VAL A 271 -3.04 -3.94 0.52
CA VAL A 271 -3.81 -3.13 1.46
C VAL A 271 -4.03 -3.85 2.78
N VAL A 272 -3.91 -3.09 3.87
CA VAL A 272 -4.25 -3.48 5.23
C VAL A 272 -5.20 -2.44 5.80
N VAL A 273 -6.36 -2.89 6.29
CA VAL A 273 -7.32 -2.04 7.00
C VAL A 273 -7.39 -2.48 8.45
N VAL A 274 -7.11 -1.54 9.36
CA VAL A 274 -7.22 -1.72 10.81
C VAL A 274 -8.46 -0.99 11.30
N LEU A 275 -9.34 -1.70 12.00
CA LEU A 275 -10.47 -1.10 12.70
C LEU A 275 -10.01 -0.53 14.04
N LEU A 276 -10.20 0.78 14.26
CA LEU A 276 -9.78 1.47 15.49
C LEU A 276 -10.90 1.58 16.54
N ASN A 277 -12.16 1.70 16.12
CA ASN A 277 -13.31 1.75 17.05
C ASN A 277 -14.29 0.58 16.83
N LYS A 278 -14.65 -0.11 17.93
CA LYS A 278 -15.56 -1.28 17.96
C LYS A 278 -17.04 -0.92 17.83
N ASP A 279 -17.45 0.31 18.15
CA ASP A 279 -18.87 0.73 18.00
C ASP A 279 -19.33 0.75 16.54
N ALA A 280 -18.39 0.66 15.60
CA ALA A 280 -18.66 0.45 14.18
C ALA A 280 -19.40 -0.87 13.88
N GLU A 281 -19.36 -1.87 14.78
CA GLU A 281 -20.08 -3.15 14.62
C GLU A 281 -21.48 -3.15 15.27
N VAL A 282 -21.72 -2.30 16.27
CA VAL A 282 -22.89 -2.42 17.18
C VAL A 282 -24.20 -1.88 16.59
N GLY A 283 -24.14 -1.22 15.42
CA GLY A 283 -25.35 -0.73 14.73
C GLY A 283 -26.23 -1.80 14.07
N ALA A 284 -25.86 -3.08 14.12
CA ALA A 284 -26.56 -4.16 13.42
C ALA A 284 -27.45 -5.06 14.32
N ASP A 285 -27.27 -5.09 15.64
CA ASP A 285 -27.88 -6.13 16.50
C ASP A 285 -28.68 -5.65 17.72
N SER A 286 -28.93 -4.34 17.90
CA SER A 286 -29.70 -3.86 19.07
C SER A 286 -31.23 -3.76 18.87
N ALA A 287 -31.80 -4.37 17.83
CA ALA A 287 -33.25 -4.50 17.68
C ALA A 287 -33.74 -5.88 18.15
N GLY A 288 -33.57 -6.16 19.44
CA GLY A 288 -34.27 -7.28 20.10
C GLY A 288 -35.78 -6.98 20.23
N PRO A 289 -36.65 -7.98 20.10
CA PRO A 289 -38.09 -7.75 20.09
C PRO A 289 -38.56 -7.26 21.46
N GLN A 290 -39.24 -6.11 21.49
CA GLN A 290 -40.09 -5.75 22.63
C GLN A 290 -41.13 -6.87 22.79
N ARG A 291 -41.00 -7.66 23.84
CA ARG A 291 -42.11 -8.46 24.36
C ARG A 291 -42.94 -7.54 25.23
N GLY A 292 -44.23 -7.44 24.88
CA GLY A 292 -45.26 -6.89 25.76
C GLY A 292 -45.53 -7.78 26.95
#